data_AF-A0A257B5U8-F1
#
_entry.id   AF-A0A257B5U8-F1
#
_cell.length_a   1.000
_cell.length_b   1.000
_cell.length_c   1.000
_cell.angle_alpha   90.00
_cell.angle_beta   90.00
_cell.angle_gamma   90.00
#
_symmetry.space_group_name_H-M   'P 1'
#
loop_
_entity.id
_entity.type
_entity.pdbx_description
1 polymer ?
#
loop_
_entity_poly.entity_id
_entity_poly.type
_entity_poly.pdbx_seq_one_letter_code
_entity_poly.pdbx_strand_id
1 'polypeptide(L)'
;MKRAAARWRIRQRLAAQRPRPPAGGTLEKATALARLRRLKQRFARYIGRAYGHLAADCAGCPTPCCADAQFVNVNIARLEAEAMLATLRQSAKRGPEKAREVIARARVAVARYGLTETGDAFEKTYACPLFERGVGCLVHWKAKPAACIQHGCYERWEDLPETGTQRAVERQVAALDEAAYGAPSVWLPIPLWLAKLASEEEGQSPTPSPTSDAAAARQRGYREGRR
;
A
#
# COMPACT_ATOMS: atom_id res chain seq x y z
N MET A 1 -15.35 28.13 4.04
CA MET A 1 -14.17 27.22 3.95
C MET A 1 -13.20 27.32 5.13
N LYS A 2 -12.77 28.51 5.59
CA LYS A 2 -11.77 28.69 6.68
C LYS A 2 -12.07 27.90 7.98
N ARG A 3 -13.33 27.77 8.38
CA ARG A 3 -13.74 27.06 9.61
C ARG A 3 -13.51 25.54 9.57
N ALA A 4 -13.66 24.89 8.41
CA ALA A 4 -13.47 23.44 8.27
C ALA A 4 -11.98 23.06 8.29
N ALA A 5 -11.16 23.84 7.58
CA ALA A 5 -9.70 23.72 7.63
C ALA A 5 -9.16 24.00 9.04
N ALA A 6 -9.65 25.04 9.73
CA ALA A 6 -9.25 25.36 11.09
C ALA A 6 -9.58 24.23 12.09
N ARG A 7 -10.79 23.67 12.04
CA ARG A 7 -11.19 22.53 12.90
C ARG A 7 -10.37 21.28 12.64
N TRP A 8 -10.00 21.01 11.39
CA TRP A 8 -9.13 19.90 11.03
C TRP A 8 -7.71 20.11 11.59
N ARG A 9 -7.13 21.32 11.44
CA ARG A 9 -5.81 21.65 11.99
C ARG A 9 -5.74 21.52 13.50
N ILE A 10 -6.78 21.96 14.23
CA ILE A 10 -6.87 21.80 15.68
C ILE A 10 -6.88 20.30 16.06
N ARG A 11 -7.71 19.49 15.40
CA ARG A 11 -7.75 18.04 15.66
C ARG A 11 -6.42 17.35 15.33
N GLN A 12 -5.71 17.79 14.30
CA GLN A 12 -4.40 17.25 13.93
C GLN A 12 -3.31 17.64 14.93
N ARG A 13 -3.30 18.89 15.41
CA ARG A 13 -2.40 19.30 16.51
C ARG A 13 -2.62 18.44 17.74
N LEU A 14 -3.87 18.24 18.14
CA LEU A 14 -4.21 17.40 19.30
C LEU A 14 -3.85 15.92 19.07
N ALA A 15 -3.97 15.42 17.83
CA ALA A 15 -3.57 14.05 17.49
C ALA A 15 -2.04 13.87 17.47
N ALA A 16 -1.29 14.87 17.00
CA ALA A 16 0.17 14.88 16.98
C ALA A 16 0.79 15.05 18.38
N GLN A 17 0.04 15.64 19.32
CA GLN A 17 0.42 15.76 20.73
C GLN A 17 0.05 14.53 21.58
N ARG A 18 -0.49 13.47 20.97
CA ARG A 18 -0.74 12.24 21.72
C ARG A 18 0.58 11.64 22.19
N PRO A 19 0.67 11.21 23.46
CA PRO A 19 1.87 10.58 23.98
C PRO A 19 2.27 9.41 23.10
N ARG A 20 3.57 9.31 22.81
CA ARG A 20 4.16 8.12 22.17
C ARG A 20 3.73 6.90 22.99
N PRO A 21 3.30 5.79 22.36
CA PRO A 21 3.08 4.56 23.11
C PRO A 21 4.35 4.21 23.90
N PRO A 22 4.21 3.66 25.11
CA PRO A 22 5.36 3.32 25.95
C PRO A 22 6.33 2.44 25.15
N ALA A 23 7.62 2.74 25.28
CA ALA A 23 8.67 1.93 24.69
C ALA A 23 8.58 0.49 25.25
N GLY A 24 8.29 -0.48 24.39
CA GLY A 24 8.31 -1.91 24.77
C GLY A 24 7.15 -2.77 24.28
N GLY A 25 6.09 -2.21 23.67
CA GLY A 25 5.01 -3.01 23.09
C GLY A 25 4.94 -2.88 21.57
N THR A 26 5.25 -3.95 20.82
CA THR A 26 4.91 -4.03 19.40
C THR A 26 3.39 -4.03 19.26
N LEU A 27 2.85 -3.06 18.53
CA LEU A 27 1.44 -3.04 18.17
C LEU A 27 1.16 -4.23 17.27
N GLU A 28 0.19 -5.07 17.66
CA GLU A 28 -0.24 -6.17 16.82
C GLU A 28 -0.58 -5.70 15.39
N LYS A 29 -0.02 -6.38 14.39
CA LYS A 29 -0.11 -6.02 12.97
C LYS A 29 -1.54 -5.77 12.50
N ALA A 30 -2.49 -6.63 12.89
CA ALA A 30 -3.90 -6.47 12.53
C ALA A 30 -4.49 -5.16 13.09
N THR A 31 -4.13 -4.83 14.34
CA THR A 31 -4.51 -3.57 14.97
C THR A 31 -3.88 -2.36 14.26
N ALA A 32 -2.61 -2.45 13.86
CA ALA A 32 -1.93 -1.41 13.10
C ALA A 32 -2.61 -1.14 11.75
N LEU A 33 -2.90 -2.21 10.97
CA LEU A 33 -3.62 -2.13 9.69
C LEU A 33 -5.02 -1.53 9.85
N ALA A 34 -5.76 -1.91 10.90
CA ALA A 34 -7.07 -1.34 11.19
C ALA A 34 -6.99 0.17 11.52
N ARG A 35 -5.97 0.59 12.29
CA ARG A 35 -5.71 2.02 12.58
C ARG A 35 -5.31 2.79 11.32
N LEU A 36 -4.44 2.23 10.49
CA LEU A 36 -4.04 2.80 9.21
C LEU A 36 -5.26 3.04 8.31
N ARG A 37 -6.12 2.02 8.14
CA ARG A 37 -7.35 2.14 7.35
C ARG A 37 -8.24 3.29 7.85
N ARG A 38 -8.47 3.39 9.16
CA ARG A 38 -9.26 4.49 9.75
C ARG A 38 -8.63 5.85 9.51
N LEU A 39 -7.31 5.96 9.65
CA LEU A 39 -6.54 7.17 9.38
C LEU A 39 -6.74 7.62 7.92
N LYS A 40 -6.49 6.73 6.96
CA LYS A 40 -6.63 7.01 5.52
C LYS A 40 -8.06 7.35 5.13
N GLN A 41 -9.06 6.65 5.65
CA GLN A 41 -10.47 6.93 5.38
C GLN A 41 -10.91 8.30 5.92
N ARG A 42 -10.38 8.74 7.07
CA ARG A 42 -10.63 10.11 7.55
C ARG A 42 -9.96 11.14 6.65
N PHE A 43 -8.74 10.88 6.21
CA PHE A 43 -8.01 11.77 5.31
C PHE A 43 -8.70 11.88 3.94
N ALA A 44 -9.07 10.76 3.31
CA ALA A 44 -9.81 10.74 2.06
C ALA A 44 -11.14 11.48 2.16
N ARG A 45 -11.91 11.30 3.25
CA ARG A 45 -13.14 12.07 3.49
C ARG A 45 -12.89 13.57 3.64
N TYR A 46 -11.80 13.96 4.29
CA TYR A 46 -11.42 15.36 4.39
C TYR A 46 -11.08 15.93 3.02
N ILE A 47 -10.20 15.27 2.25
CA ILE A 47 -9.83 15.72 0.91
C ILE A 47 -11.05 15.79 -0.02
N GLY A 48 -11.86 14.74 -0.06
CA GLY A 48 -13.07 14.72 -0.91
C GLY A 48 -14.05 15.85 -0.57
N ARG A 49 -14.26 16.17 0.72
CA ARG A 49 -15.15 17.26 1.11
C ARG A 49 -14.57 18.65 0.88
N ALA A 50 -13.29 18.83 1.14
CA ALA A 50 -12.65 20.15 1.12
C ALA A 50 -12.14 20.54 -0.27
N TYR A 51 -11.75 19.57 -1.09
CA TYR A 51 -11.05 19.77 -2.37
C TYR A 51 -11.62 18.95 -3.52
N GLY A 52 -12.40 17.90 -3.26
CA GLY A 52 -12.87 16.98 -4.30
C GLY A 52 -13.72 17.62 -5.40
N HIS A 53 -14.39 18.74 -5.11
CA HIS A 53 -15.16 19.52 -6.09
C HIS A 53 -14.29 20.38 -7.03
N LEU A 54 -12.99 20.49 -6.74
CA LEU A 54 -12.00 21.23 -7.53
C LEU A 54 -11.12 20.30 -8.37
N ALA A 55 -11.19 18.98 -8.13
CA ALA A 55 -10.46 17.99 -8.89
C ALA A 55 -11.31 17.45 -10.04
N ALA A 56 -10.67 17.22 -11.19
CA ALA A 56 -11.29 16.47 -12.29
C ALA A 56 -11.55 15.01 -11.86
N ASP A 57 -12.65 14.44 -12.37
CA ASP A 57 -12.99 13.04 -12.15
C ASP A 57 -12.00 12.14 -12.90
N CYS A 58 -11.32 11.24 -12.17
CA CYS A 58 -10.41 10.26 -12.76
C CYS A 58 -11.06 9.34 -13.80
N ALA A 59 -12.40 9.13 -13.74
CA ALA A 59 -13.08 8.28 -14.71
C ALA A 59 -13.20 8.93 -16.10
N GLY A 60 -13.29 10.26 -16.15
CA GLY A 60 -13.39 11.05 -17.39
C GLY A 60 -12.12 11.83 -17.74
N CYS A 61 -11.11 11.82 -16.88
CA CYS A 61 -9.87 12.57 -17.09
C CYS A 61 -9.04 11.94 -18.22
N PRO A 62 -8.67 12.70 -19.27
CA PRO A 62 -7.85 12.20 -20.37
C PRO A 62 -6.38 12.00 -19.96
N THR A 63 -5.95 12.57 -18.82
CA THR A 63 -4.56 12.57 -18.39
C THR A 63 -4.14 11.21 -17.83
N PRO A 64 -3.16 10.52 -18.43
CA PRO A 64 -2.68 9.21 -17.97
C PRO A 64 -1.72 9.33 -16.77
N CYS A 65 -2.05 10.16 -15.77
CA CYS A 65 -1.14 10.52 -14.68
C CYS A 65 -0.60 9.30 -13.90
N CYS A 66 -1.36 8.20 -13.87
CA CYS A 66 -0.96 6.93 -13.26
C CYS A 66 -0.49 5.86 -14.25
N ALA A 67 -0.74 6.03 -15.55
CA ALA A 67 -0.53 4.99 -16.56
C ALA A 67 0.85 5.06 -17.22
N ASP A 68 1.47 6.24 -17.24
CA ASP A 68 2.73 6.46 -17.93
C ASP A 68 3.91 6.61 -16.97
N ALA A 69 5.13 6.59 -17.51
CA ALA A 69 6.37 6.90 -16.79
C ALA A 69 6.47 8.38 -16.39
N GLN A 70 5.35 9.03 -16.10
CA GLN A 70 5.24 10.38 -15.56
C GLN A 70 4.57 10.37 -14.19
N PHE A 71 4.12 9.20 -13.71
CA PHE A 71 3.63 9.09 -12.35
C PHE A 71 4.76 9.40 -11.37
N VAL A 72 4.52 10.45 -10.59
CA VAL A 72 5.43 10.98 -9.58
C VAL A 72 5.79 9.87 -8.60
N ASN A 73 7.05 9.80 -8.20
CA ASN A 73 7.49 8.79 -7.25
C ASN A 73 6.69 8.91 -5.94
N VAL A 74 5.81 7.94 -5.70
CA VAL A 74 5.15 7.76 -4.42
C VAL A 74 5.91 6.72 -3.62
N ASN A 75 6.62 7.21 -2.61
CA ASN A 75 7.19 6.35 -1.56
C ASN A 75 6.13 6.09 -0.48
N ILE A 76 6.09 4.86 0.02
CA ILE A 76 5.15 4.41 1.05
C ILE A 76 5.88 3.64 2.15
N ALA A 77 5.27 3.54 3.33
CA ALA A 77 5.75 2.67 4.40
C ALA A 77 5.37 1.19 4.15
N ARG A 78 6.06 0.25 4.81
CA ARG A 78 5.78 -1.19 4.74
C ARG A 78 4.31 -1.51 5.05
N LEU A 79 3.77 -0.93 6.12
CA LEU A 79 2.38 -1.13 6.55
C LEU A 79 1.35 -0.72 5.48
N GLU A 80 1.66 0.29 4.66
CA GLU A 80 0.79 0.67 3.55
C GLU A 80 0.80 -0.36 2.42
N ALA A 81 1.99 -0.86 2.06
CA ALA A 81 2.14 -1.87 1.02
C ALA A 81 1.40 -3.17 1.38
N GLU A 82 1.47 -3.58 2.64
CA GLU A 82 0.71 -4.73 3.13
C GLU A 82 -0.81 -4.49 3.11
N ALA A 83 -1.26 -3.29 3.47
CA ALA A 83 -2.67 -2.94 3.36
C ALA A 83 -3.17 -3.00 1.90
N MET A 84 -2.30 -2.67 0.93
CA MET A 84 -2.59 -2.82 -0.51
C MET A 84 -2.69 -4.29 -0.93
N LEU A 85 -1.71 -5.12 -0.56
CA LEU A 85 -1.72 -6.55 -0.87
C LEU A 85 -2.94 -7.25 -0.24
N ALA A 86 -3.22 -6.97 1.03
CA ALA A 86 -4.42 -7.46 1.70
C ALA A 86 -5.71 -7.03 0.97
N THR A 87 -5.78 -5.76 0.54
CA THR A 87 -6.91 -5.24 -0.24
C THR A 87 -7.10 -5.99 -1.56
N LEU A 88 -6.01 -6.26 -2.28
CA LEU A 88 -6.05 -6.97 -3.56
C LEU A 88 -6.50 -8.42 -3.38
N ARG A 89 -5.89 -9.14 -2.43
CA ARG A 89 -6.16 -10.56 -2.16
C ARG A 89 -7.58 -10.80 -1.64
N GLN A 90 -8.08 -9.92 -0.76
CA GLN A 90 -9.41 -10.03 -0.16
C GLN A 90 -10.51 -9.39 -1.01
N SER A 91 -10.19 -8.93 -2.22
CA SER A 91 -11.18 -8.34 -3.11
C SER A 91 -12.07 -9.41 -3.73
N ALA A 92 -13.31 -9.52 -3.25
CA ALA A 92 -14.32 -10.42 -3.83
C ALA A 92 -14.54 -10.19 -5.34
N LYS A 93 -14.38 -8.94 -5.82
CA LYS A 93 -14.55 -8.59 -7.25
C LYS A 93 -13.39 -9.07 -8.13
N ARG A 94 -12.18 -9.20 -7.57
CA ARG A 94 -10.93 -9.36 -8.35
C ARG A 94 -10.22 -10.69 -8.11
N GLY A 95 -10.37 -11.25 -6.91
CA GLY A 95 -9.73 -12.50 -6.51
C GLY A 95 -8.21 -12.42 -6.36
N PRO A 96 -7.57 -13.54 -5.96
CA PRO A 96 -6.13 -13.63 -5.75
C PRO A 96 -5.31 -13.51 -7.05
N GLU A 97 -5.90 -13.84 -8.20
CA GLU A 97 -5.24 -13.71 -9.51
C GLU A 97 -4.83 -12.28 -9.83
N LYS A 98 -5.71 -11.32 -9.56
CA LYS A 98 -5.39 -9.92 -9.79
C LYS A 98 -4.25 -9.43 -8.87
N ALA A 99 -4.13 -9.98 -7.66
CA ALA A 99 -2.99 -9.69 -6.79
C ALA A 99 -1.67 -10.19 -7.43
N ARG A 100 -1.66 -11.41 -7.98
CA ARG A 100 -0.51 -11.96 -8.73
C ARG A 100 -0.15 -11.11 -9.93
N GLU A 101 -1.13 -10.66 -10.70
CA GLU A 101 -0.92 -9.77 -11.85
C GLU A 101 -0.29 -8.44 -11.42
N VAL A 102 -0.80 -7.81 -10.36
CA VAL A 102 -0.23 -6.55 -9.83
C VAL A 102 1.21 -6.76 -9.36
N ILE A 103 1.51 -7.87 -8.67
CA ILE A 103 2.87 -8.20 -8.24
C ILE A 103 3.79 -8.39 -9.46
N ALA A 104 3.32 -9.06 -10.50
CA ALA A 104 4.09 -9.21 -11.75
C ALA A 104 4.39 -7.84 -12.39
N ARG A 105 3.39 -6.95 -12.49
CA ARG A 105 3.60 -5.56 -12.96
C ARG A 105 4.59 -4.79 -12.08
N ALA A 106 4.53 -4.98 -10.76
CA ALA A 106 5.45 -4.35 -9.82
C ALA A 106 6.89 -4.82 -10.05
N ARG A 107 7.12 -6.13 -10.21
CA ARG A 107 8.43 -6.71 -10.55
C ARG A 107 8.97 -6.15 -11.88
N VAL A 108 8.11 -6.07 -12.90
CA VAL A 108 8.48 -5.47 -14.20
C VAL A 108 8.87 -4.00 -14.04
N ALA A 109 8.12 -3.22 -13.26
CA ALA A 109 8.46 -1.81 -13.01
C ALA A 109 9.79 -1.66 -12.25
N VAL A 110 10.03 -2.49 -11.23
CA VAL A 110 11.32 -2.50 -10.50
C VAL A 110 12.48 -2.73 -11.45
N ALA A 111 12.39 -3.75 -12.32
CA ALA A 111 13.44 -4.05 -13.29
C ALA A 111 13.58 -2.95 -14.34
N ARG A 112 12.48 -2.50 -14.96
CA ARG A 112 12.46 -1.52 -16.04
C ARG A 112 13.04 -0.16 -15.62
N TYR A 113 12.73 0.29 -14.41
CA TYR A 113 13.13 1.61 -13.92
C TYR A 113 14.36 1.54 -12.98
N GLY A 114 14.91 0.34 -12.75
CA GLY A 114 16.05 0.13 -11.86
C GLY A 114 15.78 0.64 -10.44
N LEU A 115 14.62 0.31 -9.87
CA LEU A 115 14.24 0.76 -8.54
C LEU A 115 15.00 -0.06 -7.48
N THR A 116 15.70 0.62 -6.58
CA THR A 116 16.49 0.00 -5.50
C THR A 116 16.19 0.66 -4.16
N GLU A 117 16.59 0.01 -3.06
CA GLU A 117 16.38 0.55 -1.70
C GLU A 117 17.30 1.74 -1.39
N THR A 118 18.48 1.78 -2.01
CA THR A 118 19.53 2.78 -1.78
C THR A 118 19.66 3.80 -2.90
N GLY A 119 18.95 3.62 -4.02
CA GLY A 119 18.98 4.54 -5.14
C GLY A 119 18.21 5.82 -4.84
N ASP A 120 18.54 6.91 -5.55
CA ASP A 120 17.71 8.11 -5.53
C ASP A 120 16.39 7.81 -6.23
N ALA A 121 15.44 7.31 -5.45
CA ALA A 121 14.13 6.99 -5.95
C ALA A 121 13.37 8.28 -6.31
N PHE A 122 13.67 9.43 -5.70
CA PHE A 122 12.87 10.65 -5.85
C PHE A 122 12.91 11.22 -7.26
N GLU A 123 14.00 10.98 -8.00
CA GLU A 123 14.14 11.40 -9.40
C GLU A 123 13.49 10.44 -10.40
N LYS A 124 13.07 9.24 -9.97
CA LYS A 124 12.56 8.20 -10.86
C LYS A 124 11.05 8.19 -10.95
N THR A 125 10.53 8.22 -12.15
CA THR A 125 9.10 8.00 -12.44
C THR A 125 8.86 6.54 -12.84
N TYR A 126 7.65 6.02 -12.59
CA TYR A 126 7.28 4.66 -12.97
C TYR A 126 5.79 4.52 -13.23
N ALA A 127 5.37 3.68 -14.17
CA ALA A 127 3.94 3.38 -14.31
C ALA A 127 3.39 2.68 -13.04
N CYS A 128 2.29 3.18 -12.47
CA CYS A 128 1.78 2.67 -11.21
C CYS A 128 1.20 1.25 -11.40
N PRO A 129 1.70 0.21 -10.69
CA PRO A 129 1.25 -1.17 -10.87
C PRO A 129 -0.21 -1.38 -10.42
N LEU A 130 -0.72 -0.45 -9.61
CA LEU A 130 -2.08 -0.44 -9.07
C LEU A 130 -3.08 0.32 -9.95
N PHE A 131 -2.69 0.77 -11.13
CA PHE A 131 -3.59 1.43 -12.06
C PHE A 131 -4.11 0.44 -13.12
N GLU A 132 -5.37 0.56 -13.49
CA GLU A 132 -6.01 -0.20 -14.56
C GLU A 132 -6.89 0.74 -15.38
N ARG A 133 -6.66 0.80 -16.69
CA ARG A 133 -7.41 1.68 -17.60
C ARG A 133 -8.90 1.31 -17.56
N GLY A 134 -9.78 2.31 -17.53
CA GLY A 134 -11.23 2.13 -17.41
C GLY A 134 -11.71 1.73 -16.02
N VAL A 135 -10.81 1.47 -15.06
CA VAL A 135 -11.15 1.06 -13.70
C VAL A 135 -10.57 2.00 -12.64
N GLY A 136 -9.40 2.58 -12.91
CA GLY A 136 -8.67 3.45 -12.01
C GLY A 136 -7.79 2.69 -11.02
N CYS A 137 -7.58 3.27 -9.84
CA CYS A 137 -6.71 2.69 -8.81
C CYS A 137 -7.37 1.47 -8.15
N LEU A 138 -6.69 0.31 -8.21
CA LEU A 138 -7.19 -0.98 -7.69
C LEU A 138 -7.44 -0.97 -6.18
N VAL A 139 -6.81 -0.05 -5.43
CA VAL A 139 -6.90 0.08 -3.97
C VAL A 139 -7.56 1.38 -3.52
N HIS A 140 -8.21 2.11 -4.44
CA HIS A 140 -8.69 3.49 -4.27
C HIS A 140 -9.36 3.78 -2.91
N TRP A 141 -10.27 2.90 -2.46
CA TRP A 141 -11.09 3.14 -1.26
C TRP A 141 -10.51 2.57 0.03
N LYS A 142 -9.60 1.60 -0.05
CA LYS A 142 -9.20 0.77 1.10
C LYS A 142 -7.75 1.01 1.53
N ALA A 143 -6.83 1.26 0.58
CA ALA A 143 -5.40 1.34 0.86
C ALA A 143 -4.65 2.36 -0.03
N LYS A 144 -5.35 3.37 -0.58
CA LYS A 144 -4.70 4.44 -1.36
C LYS A 144 -3.68 5.21 -0.48
N PRO A 145 -2.43 5.43 -0.93
CA PRO A 145 -1.42 6.20 -0.20
C PRO A 145 -1.86 7.62 0.14
N ALA A 146 -1.23 8.24 1.14
CA ALA A 146 -1.56 9.62 1.53
C ALA A 146 -1.22 10.58 0.39
N ALA A 147 -0.01 10.45 -0.18
CA ALA A 147 0.38 11.17 -1.38
C ALA A 147 -0.68 11.04 -2.48
N CYS A 148 -1.12 9.82 -2.83
CA CYS A 148 -2.13 9.64 -3.88
C CYS A 148 -3.54 10.13 -3.48
N ILE A 149 -3.89 10.17 -2.20
CA ILE A 149 -5.18 10.73 -1.74
C ILE A 149 -5.18 12.25 -1.93
N GLN A 150 -4.07 12.92 -1.63
CA GLN A 150 -3.93 14.37 -1.77
C GLN A 150 -3.91 14.82 -3.23
N HIS A 151 -3.17 14.12 -4.09
CA HIS A 151 -2.96 14.48 -5.49
C HIS A 151 -4.10 14.00 -6.41
N GLY A 152 -5.27 14.63 -6.29
CA GLY A 152 -6.28 14.62 -7.36
C GLY A 152 -5.79 15.32 -8.63
N CYS A 153 -6.52 15.17 -9.74
CA CYS A 153 -6.22 15.88 -10.98
C CYS A 153 -6.78 17.31 -10.90
N TYR A 154 -6.06 18.22 -10.24
CA TYR A 154 -6.45 19.63 -10.15
C TYR A 154 -5.90 20.39 -11.35
N GLU A 155 -6.71 21.29 -11.93
CA GLU A 155 -6.28 22.14 -13.04
C GLU A 155 -5.42 23.31 -12.58
N ARG A 156 -5.65 23.80 -11.36
CA ARG A 156 -4.98 24.96 -10.79
C ARG A 156 -4.19 24.57 -9.54
N TRP A 157 -3.00 25.16 -9.38
CA TRP A 157 -2.14 24.87 -8.24
C TRP A 157 -2.75 25.33 -6.92
N GLU A 158 -3.58 26.38 -6.94
CA GLU A 158 -4.26 26.94 -5.77
C GLU A 158 -5.36 26.03 -5.22
N ASP A 159 -5.84 25.08 -6.04
CA ASP A 159 -6.84 24.11 -5.64
C ASP A 159 -6.23 22.89 -4.94
N LEU A 160 -4.89 22.76 -4.95
CA LEU A 160 -4.21 21.66 -4.29
C LEU A 160 -4.37 21.76 -2.76
N PRO A 161 -4.56 20.62 -2.08
CA PRO A 161 -4.49 20.59 -0.63
C PRO A 161 -3.11 21.03 -0.13
N GLU A 162 -3.09 21.76 0.99
CA GLU A 162 -1.82 22.19 1.59
C GLU A 162 -0.92 20.99 1.90
N THR A 163 0.35 21.05 1.51
CA THR A 163 1.35 19.99 1.71
C THR A 163 1.51 19.58 3.17
N GLY A 164 1.29 20.52 4.10
CA GLY A 164 1.29 20.26 5.55
C GLY A 164 0.27 19.20 5.97
N THR A 165 -0.83 19.04 5.21
CA THR A 165 -1.88 18.08 5.55
C THR A 165 -1.49 16.62 5.23
N GLN A 166 -0.93 16.37 4.06
CA GLN A 166 -0.31 15.08 3.70
C GLN A 166 0.81 14.72 4.68
N ARG A 167 1.77 15.63 4.94
CA ARG A 167 2.89 15.35 5.84
C ARG A 167 2.45 14.95 7.24
N ALA A 168 1.36 15.53 7.75
CA ALA A 168 0.81 15.16 9.05
C ALA A 168 0.23 13.73 9.08
N VAL A 169 -0.35 13.27 7.97
CA VAL A 169 -0.84 11.90 7.83
C VAL A 169 0.33 10.94 7.65
N GLU A 170 1.32 11.27 6.84
CA GLU A 170 2.52 10.44 6.62
C GLU A 170 3.31 10.22 7.92
N ARG A 171 3.43 11.24 8.78
CA ARG A 171 4.01 11.05 10.13
C ARG A 171 3.22 10.06 10.98
N GLN A 172 1.88 10.08 10.90
CA GLN A 172 1.05 9.11 11.62
C GLN A 172 1.15 7.71 11.01
N VAL A 173 1.34 7.59 9.70
CA VAL A 173 1.65 6.32 9.04
C VAL A 173 2.99 5.77 9.54
N ALA A 174 4.05 6.58 9.52
CA ALA A 174 5.37 6.19 10.00
C ALA A 174 5.33 5.72 11.46
N ALA A 175 4.60 6.43 12.33
CA ALA A 175 4.45 6.03 13.74
C ALA A 175 3.68 4.71 13.91
N LEU A 176 2.69 4.43 13.05
CA LEU A 176 1.97 3.14 13.07
C LEU A 176 2.84 2.00 12.55
N ASP A 177 3.65 2.27 11.52
CA ASP A 177 4.59 1.32 10.93
C ASP A 177 5.70 0.98 11.94
N GLU A 178 6.32 1.98 12.56
CA GLU A 178 7.32 1.81 13.62
C GLU A 178 6.76 1.03 14.81
N ALA A 179 5.53 1.34 15.25
CA ALA A 179 4.89 0.61 16.33
C ALA A 179 4.59 -0.85 15.97
N ALA A 180 4.31 -1.17 14.70
CA ALA A 180 4.02 -2.52 14.25
C ALA A 180 5.28 -3.39 14.10
N TYR A 181 6.40 -2.77 13.70
CA TYR A 181 7.64 -3.47 13.35
C TYR A 181 8.78 -3.31 14.36
N GLY A 182 8.66 -2.40 15.32
CA GLY A 182 9.71 -2.13 16.30
C GLY A 182 10.98 -1.48 15.71
N ALA A 183 10.89 -0.91 14.51
CA ALA A 183 12.02 -0.30 13.80
C ALA A 183 11.59 0.99 13.08
N PRO A 184 12.51 1.94 12.83
CA PRO A 184 12.21 3.14 12.04
C PRO A 184 11.61 2.81 10.68
N SER A 185 10.58 3.57 10.30
CA SER A 185 9.86 3.34 9.04
C SER A 185 10.74 3.60 7.82
N VAL A 186 10.79 2.63 6.91
CA VAL A 186 11.48 2.75 5.61
C VAL A 186 10.45 3.07 4.53
N TRP A 187 10.76 4.10 3.74
CA TRP A 187 9.89 4.61 2.69
C TRP A 187 10.45 4.22 1.32
N LEU A 188 9.76 3.34 0.60
CA LEU A 188 10.19 2.85 -0.72
C LEU A 188 9.10 3.08 -1.77
N PRO A 189 9.45 3.12 -3.07
CA PRO A 189 8.46 3.17 -4.15
C PRO A 189 7.44 2.03 -4.04
N ILE A 190 6.19 2.31 -4.41
CA ILE A 190 5.11 1.31 -4.43
C ILE A 190 5.55 -0.01 -5.09
N PRO A 191 6.14 -0.02 -6.31
CA PRO A 191 6.49 -1.28 -6.98
C PRO A 191 7.53 -2.07 -6.20
N LEU A 192 8.50 -1.39 -5.58
CA LEU A 192 9.59 -2.02 -4.84
C LEU A 192 9.06 -2.70 -3.57
N TRP A 193 8.21 -2.02 -2.80
CA TRP A 193 7.59 -2.62 -1.62
C TRP A 193 6.71 -3.82 -1.95
N LEU A 194 5.88 -3.73 -3.00
CA LEU A 194 5.00 -4.82 -3.41
C LEU A 194 5.80 -6.06 -3.86
N ALA A 195 6.87 -5.85 -4.63
CA ALA A 195 7.75 -6.93 -5.07
C ALA A 195 8.48 -7.58 -3.89
N LYS A 196 9.02 -6.77 -2.96
CA LYS A 196 9.74 -7.24 -1.77
C LYS A 196 8.87 -8.11 -0.87
N LEU A 197 7.67 -7.63 -0.52
CA LEU A 197 6.74 -8.37 0.33
C LEU A 197 6.28 -9.68 -0.31
N ALA A 198 6.07 -9.70 -1.63
CA ALA A 198 5.73 -10.94 -2.33
C ALA A 198 6.86 -11.98 -2.24
N SER A 199 8.11 -11.56 -2.43
CA SER A 199 9.28 -12.45 -2.31
C SER A 199 9.51 -12.95 -0.88
N GLU A 200 9.28 -12.11 0.14
CA GLU A 200 9.35 -12.51 1.56
C GLU A 200 8.35 -13.65 1.87
N GLU A 201 7.13 -13.56 1.35
CA GLU A 201 6.10 -14.59 1.53
C GLU A 201 6.39 -15.88 0.75
N GLU A 202 6.94 -15.78 -0.47
CA GLU A 202 7.37 -16.94 -1.27
C GLU A 202 8.50 -17.70 -0.56
N GLY A 203 9.46 -16.99 0.04
CA GLY A 203 10.54 -17.59 0.84
C GLY A 203 10.09 -18.14 2.20
N GLN A 204 8.89 -17.82 2.66
CA GLN A 204 8.28 -18.31 3.90
C GLN A 204 7.25 -19.42 3.67
N SER A 205 6.94 -19.76 2.41
CA SER A 205 6.08 -20.91 2.13
C SER A 205 6.79 -22.18 2.60
N PRO A 206 6.18 -23.00 3.47
CA PRO A 206 6.80 -24.24 3.91
C PRO A 206 7.08 -25.09 2.66
N THR A 207 8.33 -25.51 2.51
CA THR A 207 8.70 -26.54 1.54
C THR A 207 7.70 -27.68 1.69
N PRO A 208 7.02 -28.14 0.61
CA PRO A 208 6.15 -29.30 0.72
C PRO A 208 6.99 -30.44 1.29
N SER A 209 6.63 -30.88 2.51
CA SER A 209 7.32 -31.96 3.21
C SER A 209 7.31 -33.19 2.29
N PRO A 210 8.46 -33.81 1.99
CA PRO A 210 8.53 -34.97 1.09
C PRO A 210 8.05 -36.23 1.82
N THR A 211 6.78 -36.25 2.24
CA THR A 211 6.22 -37.36 3.02
C THR A 211 4.72 -37.51 2.72
N SER A 212 4.38 -38.00 1.53
CA SER A 212 3.14 -38.77 1.33
C SER A 212 3.29 -39.87 0.28
N ASP A 213 4.16 -39.70 -0.72
CA ASP A 213 4.23 -40.65 -1.83
C ASP A 213 5.20 -41.82 -1.57
N ALA A 214 6.17 -41.67 -0.67
CA ALA A 214 7.07 -42.77 -0.28
C ALA A 214 6.43 -43.80 0.67
N ALA A 215 5.36 -43.42 1.41
CA ALA A 215 4.65 -44.34 2.30
C ALA A 215 3.69 -45.27 1.55
N ALA A 216 3.14 -44.82 0.41
CA ALA A 216 2.24 -45.62 -0.43
C ALA A 216 2.98 -46.67 -1.29
N ALA A 217 4.30 -46.54 -1.47
CA ALA A 217 5.13 -47.53 -2.15
C ALA A 217 5.55 -48.69 -1.23
N ARG A 218 5.77 -48.44 0.08
CA ARG A 218 6.21 -49.48 1.03
C ARG A 218 5.08 -50.41 1.51
N GLN A 219 3.81 -49.97 1.48
CA GLN A 219 2.69 -50.82 1.88
C GLN A 219 2.23 -51.80 0.79
N ARG A 220 2.61 -51.60 -0.47
CA ARG A 220 2.30 -52.54 -1.56
C ARG A 220 3.22 -53.76 -1.61
N GLY A 221 4.47 -53.64 -1.17
CA GLY A 221 5.42 -54.76 -1.17
C GLY A 221 5.18 -55.83 -0.09
N TYR A 222 4.39 -55.55 0.96
CA TYR A 222 4.22 -56.48 2.08
C TYR A 222 2.99 -57.41 1.95
N ARG A 223 2.16 -57.22 0.92
CA ARG A 223 0.94 -58.04 0.71
C ARG A 223 1.09 -59.19 -0.29
N GLU A 224 2.18 -59.24 -1.07
CA GLU A 224 2.38 -60.28 -2.09
C GLU A 224 3.23 -61.48 -1.63
N GLY A 225 3.76 -61.49 -0.40
CA GLY A 225 4.65 -62.55 0.11
C GLY A 225 4.01 -63.60 1.03
N ARG A 226 2.68 -63.69 1.11
CA ARG A 226 1.98 -64.72 1.92
C ARG A 226 0.91 -65.42 1.08
N ARG A 227 1.34 -66.27 0.16
CA ARG A 227 0.58 -67.42 -0.35
C ARG A 227 1.54 -68.57 -0.61
#